data_AF-A0A246RHC3-F1
#
_entry.id   AF-A0A246RHC3-F1
#
_cell.length_a   1.000
_cell.length_b   1.000
_cell.length_c   1.000
_cell.angle_alpha   90.00
_cell.angle_beta   90.00
_cell.angle_gamma   90.00
#
_symmetry.space_group_name_H-M   'P 1'
#
loop_
_entity.id
_entity.type
_entity.pdbx_description
1 polymer ?
#
loop_
_entity_poly.entity_id
_entity_poly.type
_entity_poly.pdbx_seq_one_letter_code
_entity_poly.pdbx_strand_id
1 'polypeptide(L)'
;MTDDHSGAGSAVEVPRRRRRWVIPSVVALVVLALGGGGAVAYRQLADREDEDPGVTACRSAGFVVRAAQGEVASDDEVRRVGELFQRSAHEELRSAGVFAVGMVQRAQRAQDPRDAPETVKLRQVNLAAAVPRLIAACAEHQVTVTG
;
A
#
# COMPACT_ATOMS: atom_id res chain seq x y z
N MET A 1 38.95 67.70 -25.92
CA MET A 1 37.91 68.30 -26.75
C MET A 1 36.94 67.20 -27.11
N THR A 2 35.68 67.41 -26.76
CA THR A 2 34.51 66.54 -26.93
C THR A 2 34.22 66.27 -28.40
N ASP A 3 33.60 65.12 -28.71
CA ASP A 3 32.24 65.09 -29.27
C ASP A 3 31.63 63.68 -29.20
N ASP A 4 30.43 63.64 -28.61
CA ASP A 4 29.46 62.55 -28.56
C ASP A 4 29.01 62.12 -29.96
N HIS A 5 28.68 60.84 -30.16
CA HIS A 5 27.53 60.41 -30.97
C HIS A 5 26.87 59.16 -30.36
N SER A 6 25.65 59.37 -29.88
CA SER A 6 24.67 58.37 -29.49
C SER A 6 24.32 57.41 -30.64
N GLY A 7 24.03 56.14 -30.34
CA GLY A 7 23.47 55.25 -31.36
C GLY A 7 23.23 53.81 -30.94
N ALA A 8 22.08 53.58 -30.31
CA ALA A 8 21.26 52.36 -30.37
C ALA A 8 21.89 51.02 -29.94
N GLY A 9 21.42 50.54 -28.78
CA GLY A 9 21.58 49.15 -28.37
C GLY A 9 21.10 48.19 -29.45
N SER A 10 21.94 47.19 -29.76
CA SER A 10 21.60 46.07 -30.61
C SER A 10 20.37 45.37 -30.06
N ALA A 11 19.23 45.70 -30.67
CA ALA A 11 18.04 44.88 -30.63
C ALA A 11 18.45 43.48 -31.09
N VAL A 12 18.50 42.54 -30.16
CA VAL A 12 18.48 41.12 -30.48
C VAL A 12 17.11 40.85 -31.09
N GLU A 13 17.01 41.03 -32.41
CA GLU A 13 15.87 40.59 -33.21
C GLU A 13 15.88 39.06 -33.22
N VAL A 14 15.35 38.49 -32.14
CA VAL A 14 14.88 37.11 -32.17
C VAL A 14 13.74 37.07 -33.18
N PRO A 15 13.83 36.28 -34.26
CA PRO A 15 12.81 36.25 -35.29
C PRO A 15 11.48 35.80 -34.65
N ARG A 16 10.56 36.76 -34.49
CA ARG A 16 9.25 36.63 -33.83
C ARG A 16 8.36 35.52 -34.40
N ARG A 17 8.73 34.94 -35.55
CA ARG A 17 7.96 33.93 -36.27
C ARG A 17 8.07 32.51 -35.69
N ARG A 18 9.12 32.19 -34.94
CA ARG A 18 9.33 30.85 -34.35
C ARG A 18 8.54 30.62 -33.06
N ARG A 19 8.12 31.70 -32.38
CA ARG A 19 7.46 31.65 -31.05
C ARG A 19 5.98 31.24 -31.11
N ARG A 20 5.31 31.43 -32.26
CA ARG A 20 3.87 31.12 -32.42
C ARG A 20 3.53 29.63 -32.35
N TRP A 21 4.51 28.75 -32.59
CA TRP A 21 4.32 27.30 -32.58
C TRP A 21 4.89 26.61 -31.34
N VAL A 22 5.72 27.29 -30.55
CA VAL A 22 6.30 26.71 -29.32
C VAL A 22 5.26 26.62 -28.22
N ILE A 23 4.40 27.63 -28.10
CA ILE A 23 3.35 27.69 -27.08
C ILE A 23 2.35 26.53 -27.21
N PRO A 24 1.76 26.23 -28.38
CA PRO A 24 0.86 25.08 -28.51
C PRO A 24 1.61 23.74 -28.30
N SER A 25 2.87 23.62 -28.71
CA SER A 25 3.66 22.41 -28.46
C SER A 25 3.95 22.17 -26.98
N VAL A 26 4.26 23.22 -26.22
CA VAL A 26 4.46 23.12 -24.77
C VAL A 26 3.15 22.77 -24.06
N VAL A 27 2.03 23.40 -24.46
CA VAL A 27 0.71 23.08 -23.90
C VAL A 27 0.31 21.64 -24.21
N ALA A 28 0.53 21.16 -25.44
CA ALA A 28 0.26 19.78 -25.82
C ALA A 28 1.11 18.78 -25.03
N LEU A 29 2.40 19.08 -24.80
CA LEU A 29 3.28 18.24 -23.97
C LEU A 29 2.83 18.20 -22.51
N VAL A 30 2.40 19.33 -21.94
CA VAL A 30 1.87 19.37 -20.57
C VAL A 30 0.56 18.59 -20.46
N VAL A 31 -0.34 18.72 -21.44
CA VAL A 31 -1.60 17.95 -21.48
C VAL A 31 -1.33 16.45 -21.65
N LEU A 32 -0.36 16.05 -22.48
CA LEU A 32 0.05 14.65 -22.62
C LEU A 32 0.72 14.10 -21.35
N ALA A 33 1.53 14.90 -20.66
CA ALA A 33 2.16 14.51 -19.40
C ALA A 33 1.11 14.37 -18.27
N LEU A 34 0.15 15.28 -18.19
CA LEU A 34 -0.95 15.21 -17.23
C LEU A 34 -1.94 14.08 -17.56
N GLY A 35 -2.27 13.88 -18.83
CA GLY A 35 -3.14 12.80 -19.30
C GLY A 35 -2.47 11.41 -19.15
N GLY A 36 -1.18 11.32 -19.43
CA GLY A 36 -0.39 10.11 -19.21
C GLY A 36 -0.20 9.78 -17.73
N GLY A 37 0.07 10.78 -16.88
CA GLY A 37 0.19 10.61 -15.44
C GLY A 37 -1.13 10.22 -14.77
N GLY A 38 -2.24 10.84 -15.20
CA GLY A 38 -3.58 10.50 -14.74
C GLY A 38 -3.99 9.07 -15.10
N ALA A 39 -3.69 8.62 -16.32
CA ALA A 39 -4.02 7.26 -16.77
C ALA A 39 -3.26 6.15 -16.02
N VAL A 40 -1.99 6.39 -15.64
CA VAL A 40 -1.20 5.43 -14.87
C VAL A 40 -1.68 5.35 -13.41
N ALA A 41 -1.98 6.49 -12.79
CA ALA A 41 -2.55 6.51 -11.45
C ALA A 41 -3.95 5.86 -11.43
N TYR A 42 -4.78 6.13 -12.43
CA TYR A 42 -6.11 5.54 -12.54
C TYR A 42 -6.07 4.02 -12.74
N ARG A 43 -5.14 3.50 -13.56
CA ARG A 43 -4.96 2.04 -13.72
C ARG A 43 -4.55 1.36 -12.41
N GLN A 44 -3.66 1.98 -11.62
CA GLN A 44 -3.29 1.42 -10.32
C GLN A 44 -4.43 1.45 -9.29
N LEU A 45 -5.42 2.34 -9.42
CA LEU A 45 -6.61 2.30 -8.57
C LEU A 45 -7.65 1.32 -9.12
N ALA A 46 -7.87 1.28 -10.43
CA ALA A 46 -8.80 0.35 -11.07
C ALA A 46 -8.38 -1.12 -10.90
N ASP A 47 -7.09 -1.45 -11.02
CA ASP A 47 -6.56 -2.79 -10.74
C ASP A 47 -6.75 -3.20 -9.26
N ARG A 48 -6.93 -2.23 -8.35
CA ARG A 48 -7.19 -2.50 -6.93
C ARG A 48 -8.66 -2.71 -6.60
N GLU A 49 -9.59 -2.20 -7.41
CA GLU A 49 -11.02 -2.42 -7.19
C GLU A 49 -11.44 -3.86 -7.53
N ASP A 50 -10.75 -4.51 -8.46
CA ASP A 50 -10.90 -5.93 -8.79
C ASP A 50 -9.94 -6.85 -8.02
N GLU A 51 -9.13 -6.31 -7.10
CA GLU A 51 -8.18 -7.10 -6.33
C GLU A 51 -8.89 -7.97 -5.29
N ASP A 52 -8.49 -9.24 -5.21
CA ASP A 52 -9.06 -10.19 -4.27
C ASP A 52 -8.96 -9.66 -2.81
N PRO A 53 -10.06 -9.69 -2.03
CA PRO A 53 -10.06 -9.22 -0.65
C PRO A 53 -9.00 -9.89 0.24
N GLY A 54 -8.64 -11.15 0.00
CA GLY A 54 -7.58 -11.86 0.71
C GLY A 54 -6.19 -11.30 0.42
N VAL A 55 -5.93 -10.86 -0.81
CA VAL A 55 -4.67 -10.19 -1.19
C VAL A 55 -4.55 -8.83 -0.49
N THR A 56 -5.64 -8.07 -0.45
CA THR A 56 -5.70 -6.84 0.36
C THR A 56 -5.48 -7.15 1.85
N ALA A 57 -6.08 -8.23 2.37
CA ALA A 57 -5.91 -8.66 3.76
C ALA A 57 -4.45 -8.97 4.09
N CYS A 58 -3.71 -9.65 3.19
CA CYS A 58 -2.30 -9.96 3.35
C CYS A 58 -1.43 -8.71 3.58
N ARG A 59 -1.74 -7.59 2.91
CA ARG A 59 -1.00 -6.32 3.12
C ARG A 59 -1.23 -5.73 4.51
N SER A 60 -2.41 -5.97 5.09
CA SER A 60 -2.74 -5.57 6.46
C SER A 60 -2.42 -6.64 7.51
N ALA A 61 -1.92 -7.82 7.13
CA ALA A 61 -1.75 -8.95 8.04
C ALA A 61 -0.53 -8.84 8.98
N GLY A 62 0.25 -7.74 8.91
CA GLY A 62 1.43 -7.54 9.76
C GLY A 62 1.13 -7.60 11.26
N PHE A 63 -0.07 -7.21 11.69
CA PHE A 63 -0.47 -7.32 13.09
C PHE A 63 -0.49 -8.77 13.59
N VAL A 64 -0.69 -9.77 12.72
CA VAL A 64 -0.69 -11.18 13.12
C VAL A 64 0.73 -11.59 13.58
N VAL A 65 1.75 -11.09 12.88
CA VAL A 65 3.17 -11.33 13.22
C VAL A 65 3.54 -10.61 14.52
N ARG A 66 3.08 -9.37 14.71
CA ARG A 66 3.27 -8.64 15.98
C ARG A 66 2.51 -9.28 17.14
N ALA A 67 1.31 -9.78 16.90
CA ALA A 67 0.53 -10.51 17.90
C ALA A 67 1.20 -11.81 18.33
N ALA A 68 1.87 -12.52 17.42
CA ALA A 68 2.70 -13.66 17.79
C ALA A 68 3.88 -13.26 18.70
N GLN A 69 4.38 -12.03 18.58
CA GLN A 69 5.42 -11.46 19.44
C GLN A 69 4.87 -10.90 20.77
N GLY A 70 3.54 -10.90 20.95
CA GLY A 70 2.88 -10.50 22.19
C GLY A 70 2.21 -9.14 22.13
N GLU A 71 2.25 -8.45 20.99
CA GLU A 71 1.55 -7.17 20.82
C GLU A 71 0.03 -7.34 20.69
N VAL A 72 -0.71 -6.39 21.23
CA VAL A 72 -2.17 -6.38 21.13
C VAL A 72 -2.57 -5.55 19.93
N ALA A 73 -3.24 -6.20 18.98
CA ALA A 73 -3.91 -5.52 17.86
C ALA A 73 -5.31 -5.08 18.28
N SER A 74 -5.84 -4.05 17.64
CA SER A 74 -7.20 -3.58 17.94
C SER A 74 -8.26 -4.59 17.45
N ASP A 75 -9.36 -4.74 18.20
CA ASP A 75 -10.46 -5.63 17.81
C ASP A 75 -11.04 -5.28 16.43
N ASP A 76 -11.08 -3.98 16.09
CA ASP A 76 -11.53 -3.51 14.78
C ASP A 76 -10.58 -3.91 13.64
N GLU A 77 -9.27 -3.89 13.86
CA GLU A 77 -8.28 -4.36 12.89
C GLU A 77 -8.39 -5.87 12.70
N VAL A 78 -8.44 -6.63 13.79
CA VAL A 78 -8.61 -8.10 13.78
C VAL A 78 -9.88 -8.48 13.01
N ARG A 79 -11.01 -7.83 13.32
CA ARG A 79 -12.29 -8.08 12.64
C ARG A 79 -12.24 -7.71 11.16
N ARG A 80 -11.77 -6.51 10.82
CA ARG A 80 -11.72 -6.01 9.44
C ARG A 80 -10.87 -6.91 8.56
N VAL A 81 -9.67 -7.30 9.02
CA VAL A 81 -8.78 -8.16 8.23
C VAL A 81 -9.31 -9.59 8.14
N GLY A 82 -9.94 -10.10 9.21
CA GLY A 82 -10.65 -11.39 9.16
C GLY A 82 -11.77 -11.42 8.14
N GLU A 83 -12.61 -10.38 8.07
CA GLU A 83 -13.69 -10.24 7.08
C GLU A 83 -13.15 -10.18 5.64
N LEU A 84 -11.98 -9.56 5.43
CA LEU A 84 -11.32 -9.54 4.12
C LEU A 84 -10.85 -10.94 3.71
N PHE A 85 -10.17 -11.68 4.60
CA PHE A 85 -9.79 -13.07 4.31
C PHE A 85 -11.00 -13.96 4.06
N GLN A 86 -12.09 -13.79 4.83
CA GLN A 86 -13.30 -14.58 4.65
C GLN A 86 -13.94 -14.39 3.26
N ARG A 87 -13.82 -13.19 2.68
CA ARG A 87 -14.35 -12.85 1.35
C ARG A 87 -13.42 -13.21 0.19
N SER A 88 -12.17 -13.61 0.47
CA SER A 88 -11.21 -14.06 -0.54
C SER A 88 -11.80 -15.16 -1.42
N ALA A 89 -11.65 -15.05 -2.74
CA ALA A 89 -11.94 -16.11 -3.70
C ALA A 89 -10.88 -17.22 -3.66
N HIS A 90 -9.68 -16.93 -3.15
CA HIS A 90 -8.60 -17.90 -2.95
C HIS A 90 -8.79 -18.65 -1.63
N GLU A 91 -8.98 -19.97 -1.71
CA GLU A 91 -9.26 -20.85 -0.56
C GLU A 91 -8.08 -20.91 0.42
N GLU A 92 -6.84 -20.91 -0.07
CA GLU A 92 -5.63 -20.89 0.77
C GLU A 92 -5.53 -19.60 1.59
N LEU A 93 -5.75 -18.43 0.97
CA LEU A 93 -5.80 -17.14 1.68
C LEU A 93 -6.95 -17.11 2.69
N ARG A 94 -8.13 -17.60 2.30
CA ARG A 94 -9.31 -17.64 3.18
C ARG A 94 -9.04 -18.50 4.41
N SER A 95 -8.58 -19.73 4.21
CA SER A 95 -8.37 -20.69 5.28
C SER A 95 -7.21 -20.30 6.20
N ALA A 96 -6.05 -19.97 5.65
CA ALA A 96 -4.88 -19.56 6.42
C ALA A 96 -5.12 -18.23 7.15
N GLY A 97 -5.72 -17.25 6.47
CA GLY A 97 -6.05 -15.93 7.00
C GLY A 97 -7.06 -15.99 8.13
N VAL A 98 -8.23 -16.61 7.92
CA VAL A 98 -9.26 -16.75 8.96
C VAL A 98 -8.73 -17.52 10.17
N PHE A 99 -7.95 -18.58 9.94
CA PHE A 99 -7.34 -19.34 11.02
C PHE A 99 -6.37 -18.48 11.84
N ALA A 100 -5.44 -17.78 11.19
CA ALA A 100 -4.43 -16.98 11.86
C ALA A 100 -5.03 -15.78 12.62
N VAL A 101 -5.97 -15.05 12.01
CA VAL A 101 -6.72 -13.97 12.67
C VAL A 101 -7.54 -14.50 13.86
N GLY A 102 -8.16 -15.67 13.71
CA GLY A 102 -8.88 -16.32 14.79
C GLY A 102 -7.97 -16.78 15.95
N MET A 103 -6.70 -17.10 15.66
CA MET A 103 -5.69 -17.37 16.69
C MET A 103 -5.31 -16.10 17.46
N VAL A 104 -5.16 -14.96 16.76
CA VAL A 104 -4.90 -13.66 17.39
C VAL A 104 -6.02 -13.28 18.34
N GLN A 105 -7.28 -13.38 17.90
CA GLN A 105 -8.44 -13.05 18.74
C GLN A 105 -8.51 -13.94 20.00
N ARG A 106 -8.18 -15.23 19.87
CA ARG A 106 -8.11 -16.16 21.01
C ARG A 106 -6.95 -15.85 21.95
N ALA A 107 -5.80 -15.44 21.43
CA ALA A 107 -4.65 -15.05 22.23
C ALA A 107 -4.89 -13.74 23.01
N GLN A 108 -5.61 -12.78 22.42
CA GLN A 108 -5.89 -11.48 23.05
C GLN A 108 -6.99 -11.56 24.12
N ARG A 109 -8.08 -12.31 23.89
CA ARG A 109 -9.10 -12.57 24.94
C ARG A 109 -8.53 -13.24 26.19
N ALA A 110 -7.43 -13.96 26.00
CA ALA A 110 -6.67 -14.70 26.99
C ALA A 110 -5.61 -13.88 27.74
N GLN A 111 -5.32 -12.66 27.29
CA GLN A 111 -4.46 -11.73 28.03
C GLN A 111 -5.22 -10.99 29.13
N ASP A 112 -6.43 -11.46 29.49
CA ASP A 112 -7.09 -11.04 30.71
C ASP A 112 -6.13 -11.28 31.89
N PRO A 113 -5.87 -10.27 32.74
CA PRO A 113 -4.95 -10.37 33.88
C PRO A 113 -5.29 -11.49 34.89
N ARG A 114 -6.43 -12.18 34.73
CA ARG A 114 -6.85 -13.34 35.52
C ARG A 114 -6.36 -14.69 34.98
N ASP A 115 -5.86 -14.75 33.75
CA ASP A 115 -5.40 -16.00 33.14
C ASP A 115 -4.01 -16.42 33.65
N ALA A 116 -3.82 -17.72 33.87
CA ALA A 116 -2.53 -18.25 34.32
C ALA A 116 -1.45 -18.04 33.24
N PRO A 117 -0.22 -17.64 33.61
CA PRO A 117 0.84 -17.28 32.66
C PRO A 117 1.24 -18.43 31.69
N GLU A 118 1.04 -19.69 32.09
CA GLU A 118 1.27 -20.85 31.21
C GLU A 118 0.27 -20.92 30.05
N THR A 119 -0.98 -20.53 30.28
CA THR A 119 -2.03 -20.53 29.26
C THR A 119 -1.80 -19.45 28.19
N VAL A 120 -1.24 -18.32 28.60
CA VAL A 120 -0.84 -17.24 27.69
C VAL A 120 0.31 -17.70 26.79
N LYS A 121 1.35 -18.33 27.37
CA LYS A 121 2.50 -18.86 26.63
C LYS A 121 2.11 -19.92 25.61
N LEU A 122 1.28 -20.90 26.00
CA LEU A 122 0.85 -21.97 25.10
C LEU A 122 0.08 -21.42 23.89
N ARG A 123 -0.79 -20.43 24.10
CA ARG A 123 -1.54 -19.78 23.03
C ARG A 123 -0.64 -18.98 22.10
N GLN A 124 0.37 -18.30 22.63
CA GLN A 124 1.36 -17.57 21.85
C GLN A 124 2.19 -18.50 20.96
N VAL A 125 2.60 -19.67 21.47
CA VAL A 125 3.27 -20.71 20.68
C VAL A 125 2.38 -21.20 19.53
N ASN A 126 1.10 -21.45 19.81
CA ASN A 126 0.17 -21.88 18.76
C ASN A 126 -0.06 -20.78 17.70
N LEU A 127 -0.09 -19.51 18.10
CA LEU A 127 -0.18 -18.38 17.17
C LEU A 127 1.08 -18.27 16.32
N ALA A 128 2.27 -18.41 16.93
CA ALA A 128 3.54 -18.42 16.22
C ALA A 128 3.62 -19.57 15.19
N ALA A 129 2.99 -20.72 15.47
CA ALA A 129 2.90 -21.82 14.50
C ALA A 129 1.94 -21.52 13.31
N ALA A 130 0.97 -20.63 13.48
CA ALA A 130 0.03 -20.23 12.42
C ALA A 130 0.64 -19.21 11.44
N VAL A 131 1.57 -18.38 11.91
CA VAL A 131 2.19 -17.29 11.14
C VAL A 131 2.88 -17.76 9.85
N PRO A 132 3.74 -18.80 9.85
CA PRO A 132 4.42 -19.24 8.64
C PRO A 132 3.46 -19.66 7.52
N ARG A 133 2.33 -20.29 7.88
CA ARG A 133 1.33 -20.72 6.90
C ARG A 133 0.64 -19.51 6.25
N LEU A 134 0.33 -18.48 7.05
CA LEU A 134 -0.21 -17.23 6.52
C LEU A 134 0.80 -16.53 5.60
N ILE A 135 2.06 -16.43 6.01
CA ILE A 135 3.12 -15.81 5.21
C ILE A 135 3.29 -16.54 3.88
N ALA A 136 3.32 -17.88 3.90
CA ALA A 136 3.43 -18.69 2.70
C ALA A 136 2.25 -18.45 1.75
N ALA A 137 1.02 -18.49 2.26
CA ALA A 137 -0.17 -18.21 1.45
C ALA A 137 -0.12 -16.80 0.84
N CYS A 138 0.26 -15.78 1.61
CA CYS A 138 0.40 -14.42 1.08
C CYS A 138 1.53 -14.29 0.04
N ALA A 139 2.64 -15.01 0.22
CA ALA A 139 3.77 -15.00 -0.69
C ALA A 139 3.46 -15.62 -2.06
N GLU A 140 2.60 -16.65 -2.11
CA GLU A 140 2.08 -17.21 -3.38
C GLU A 140 1.34 -16.16 -4.21
N HIS A 141 0.75 -15.17 -3.55
CA HIS A 141 0.09 -14.02 -4.17
C HIS A 141 0.98 -12.77 -4.24
N GLN A 142 2.31 -12.94 -4.15
CA GLN A 142 3.32 -11.87 -4.24
C GLN A 142 3.20 -10.77 -3.18
N VAL A 143 2.58 -11.08 -2.02
CA VAL A 143 2.48 -10.16 -0.89
C VAL A 143 3.41 -10.60 0.23
N THR A 144 4.38 -9.76 0.56
CA THR A 144 5.23 -9.95 1.75
C THR A 144 4.54 -9.40 2.98
N VAL A 145 4.26 -10.27 3.96
CA VAL A 145 3.76 -9.84 5.27
C VAL A 145 4.95 -9.43 6.14
N THR A 146 4.95 -8.18 6.60
CA THR A 146 5.96 -7.66 7.53
C THR A 146 5.30 -7.34 8.87
N GLY A 147 5.95 -7.79 9.95
CA GLY A 147 5.50 -7.59 11.34
C GLY A 147 6.11 -6.36 11.94
#